data_AF-A0A934K021-F1
#
_entry.id   AF-A0A934K021-F1
#
_cell.length_a   1.000
_cell.length_b   1.000
_cell.length_c   1.000
_cell.angle_alpha   90.00
_cell.angle_beta   90.00
_cell.angle_gamma   90.00
#
_symmetry.space_group_name_H-M   'P 1'
#
loop_
_entity.id
_entity.type
_entity.pdbx_description
1 polymer ?
#
loop_
_entity_poly.entity_id
_entity_poly.type
_entity_poly.pdbx_seq_one_letter_code
_entity_poly.pdbx_strand_id
1 'polypeptide(L)'
;MPRSCAYEVPVDTGLFTPLDLQPTAACRLAFNAARRWLSLHAISHRRLVAEHQTGFVVWSVQLLSGDPVGYFDADSLDVTVTGRVRGGGTQFECEVEVRGPVGRATRLRACCVPLRLDGGSALAGAPARLSPEVMSAFLADEIETRPHLSPLPALRAAIVGGGAELARGRTPFVIHRHQCEIADQWFWPEAVSLACSTREELVRAEAERIPRLRLAMQTPVGRLDLLLSRPFYLFDEGAVVSTAYGWRGRLAFVHELVGTEGGDDEPRAVAIEQFAPAPEWTWN
;
A
#
# COMPACT_ATOMS: atom_id res chain seq x y z
N MET A 1 -11.89 -6.29 -24.25
CA MET A 1 -11.54 -5.20 -23.31
C MET A 1 -11.44 -5.82 -21.92
N PRO A 2 -10.44 -5.47 -21.10
CA PRO A 2 -10.30 -6.02 -19.74
C PRO A 2 -11.55 -5.74 -18.92
N ARG A 3 -12.00 -6.71 -18.12
CA ARG A 3 -13.21 -6.54 -17.30
C ARG A 3 -12.94 -5.60 -16.13
N SER A 4 -13.95 -4.81 -15.79
CA SER A 4 -13.96 -3.91 -14.64
C SER A 4 -15.23 -4.12 -13.82
N CYS A 5 -15.18 -3.90 -12.52
CA CYS A 5 -16.39 -3.72 -11.72
C CYS A 5 -16.38 -2.38 -10.99
N ALA A 6 -17.55 -1.76 -10.89
CA ALA A 6 -17.79 -0.51 -10.17
C ALA A 6 -18.85 -0.72 -9.10
N TYR A 7 -18.70 -0.05 -7.97
CA TYR A 7 -19.66 -0.08 -6.86
C TYR A 7 -19.46 1.10 -5.91
N GLU A 8 -20.50 1.42 -5.15
CA GLU A 8 -20.44 2.46 -4.12
C GLU A 8 -20.07 1.85 -2.76
N VAL A 9 -19.33 2.62 -1.97
CA VAL A 9 -19.03 2.34 -0.57
C VAL A 9 -19.61 3.47 0.28
N PRO A 10 -20.53 3.21 1.21
CA PRO A 10 -21.00 4.22 2.15
C PRO A 10 -19.84 4.82 2.94
N VAL A 11 -19.83 6.14 3.11
CA VAL A 11 -18.79 6.78 3.92
C VAL A 11 -18.97 6.46 5.40
N ASP A 12 -17.87 6.23 6.09
CA ASP A 12 -17.79 6.26 7.54
C ASP A 12 -16.64 7.16 8.00
N THR A 13 -16.73 7.66 9.22
CA THR A 13 -15.72 8.61 9.76
C THR A 13 -14.33 7.99 9.85
N GLY A 14 -14.23 6.65 9.90
CA GLY A 14 -12.99 5.91 9.87
C GLY A 14 -12.37 5.78 8.48
N LEU A 15 -12.93 6.36 7.41
CA LEU A 15 -12.27 6.42 6.10
C LEU A 15 -11.40 7.67 5.93
N PHE A 16 -11.53 8.67 6.79
CA PHE A 16 -10.99 10.01 6.55
C PHE A 16 -10.06 10.47 7.68
N THR A 17 -9.12 11.32 7.30
CA THR A 17 -8.49 12.28 8.21
C THR A 17 -9.18 13.65 8.05
N PRO A 18 -8.85 14.67 8.86
CA PRO A 18 -9.29 16.04 8.59
C PRO A 18 -8.79 16.61 7.25
N LEU A 19 -7.82 15.98 6.59
CA LEU A 19 -7.21 16.49 5.35
C LEU A 19 -7.77 15.83 4.09
N ASP A 20 -8.01 14.52 4.13
CA ASP A 20 -8.40 13.69 2.97
C ASP A 20 -8.74 12.25 3.42
N LEU A 21 -9.17 11.41 2.49
CA LEU A 21 -9.20 9.95 2.60
C LEU A 21 -7.88 9.42 3.15
N GLN A 22 -7.94 8.68 4.27
CA GLN A 22 -6.71 8.20 4.90
C GLN A 22 -6.04 7.12 4.02
N PRO A 23 -4.70 7.14 3.82
CA PRO A 23 -4.01 6.17 2.97
C PRO A 23 -4.28 4.71 3.35
N THR A 24 -4.30 4.40 4.65
CA THR A 24 -4.60 3.05 5.14
C THR A 24 -6.02 2.60 4.78
N ALA A 25 -7.02 3.48 4.82
CA ALA A 25 -8.39 3.16 4.40
C ALA A 25 -8.47 2.93 2.90
N ALA A 26 -7.82 3.78 2.09
CA ALA A 26 -7.73 3.58 0.64
C ALA A 26 -7.09 2.22 0.31
N CYS A 27 -6.04 1.82 1.03
CA CYS A 27 -5.43 0.49 0.91
C CYS A 27 -6.39 -0.65 1.26
N ARG A 28 -7.18 -0.52 2.33
CA ARG A 28 -8.21 -1.50 2.72
C ARG A 28 -9.34 -1.60 1.70
N LEU A 29 -9.83 -0.47 1.19
CA LEU A 29 -10.81 -0.41 0.12
C LEU A 29 -10.28 -1.12 -1.13
N ALA A 30 -9.03 -0.88 -1.51
CA ALA A 30 -8.42 -1.53 -2.66
C ALA A 30 -8.26 -3.04 -2.49
N PHE A 31 -7.89 -3.51 -1.29
CA PHE A 31 -7.84 -4.94 -1.00
C PHE A 31 -9.22 -5.59 -1.20
N ASN A 32 -10.27 -4.98 -0.64
CA ASN A 32 -11.65 -5.45 -0.79
C ASN A 32 -12.10 -5.42 -2.25
N ALA A 33 -11.78 -4.36 -2.99
CA ALA A 33 -12.09 -4.20 -4.41
C ALA A 33 -11.46 -5.33 -5.24
N ALA A 34 -10.19 -5.66 -4.99
CA ALA A 34 -9.50 -6.76 -5.67
C ALA A 34 -10.18 -8.12 -5.41
N ARG A 35 -10.63 -8.39 -4.16
CA ARG A 35 -11.38 -9.60 -3.83
C ARG A 35 -12.74 -9.65 -4.53
N ARG A 36 -13.43 -8.51 -4.62
CA ARG A 36 -14.69 -8.39 -5.34
C ARG A 36 -14.52 -8.66 -6.84
N TRP A 37 -13.50 -8.05 -7.47
CA TRP A 37 -13.19 -8.29 -8.88
C TRP A 37 -12.92 -9.77 -9.16
N LEU A 38 -12.06 -10.41 -8.34
CA LEU A 38 -11.76 -11.84 -8.45
C LEU A 38 -13.02 -12.71 -8.35
N SER A 39 -13.92 -12.39 -7.41
CA SER A 39 -15.16 -13.13 -7.21
C SER A 39 -16.16 -12.98 -8.37
N LEU A 40 -16.17 -11.84 -9.05
CA LEU A 40 -17.10 -11.55 -10.15
C LEU A 40 -16.59 -12.03 -11.51
N HIS A 41 -15.28 -12.04 -11.71
CA HIS A 41 -14.70 -12.19 -13.05
C HIS A 41 -13.74 -13.37 -13.18
N ALA A 42 -13.12 -13.83 -12.09
CA ALA A 42 -12.19 -14.95 -12.14
C ALA A 42 -12.61 -16.01 -11.12
N ILE A 43 -11.78 -16.25 -10.11
CA ILE A 43 -12.01 -17.20 -9.03
C ILE A 43 -11.90 -16.42 -7.73
N SER A 44 -12.92 -16.53 -6.87
CA SER A 44 -12.89 -15.84 -5.57
C SER A 44 -11.68 -16.29 -4.75
N HIS A 45 -11.13 -15.39 -3.92
CA HIS A 45 -9.93 -15.70 -3.15
C HIS A 45 -10.09 -16.92 -2.24
N ARG A 46 -11.28 -17.10 -1.64
CA ARG A 46 -11.58 -18.28 -0.85
C ARG A 46 -11.40 -19.56 -1.68
N ARG A 47 -11.94 -19.59 -2.90
CA ARG A 47 -11.84 -20.77 -3.79
C ARG A 47 -10.41 -20.98 -4.28
N LEU A 48 -9.67 -19.91 -4.59
CA LEU A 48 -8.24 -20.01 -4.90
C LEU A 48 -7.46 -20.74 -3.80
N VAL A 49 -7.70 -20.38 -2.54
CA VAL A 49 -7.05 -21.03 -1.40
C VAL A 49 -7.55 -22.46 -1.20
N ALA A 50 -8.87 -22.65 -1.13
CA ALA A 50 -9.47 -23.92 -0.70
C ALA A 50 -9.47 -25.01 -1.79
N GLU A 51 -9.65 -24.63 -3.06
CA GLU A 51 -9.82 -25.57 -4.18
C GLU A 51 -8.55 -25.67 -5.03
N HIS A 52 -7.82 -24.55 -5.21
CA HIS A 52 -6.65 -24.49 -6.09
C HIS A 52 -5.32 -24.35 -5.33
N GLN A 53 -5.32 -24.41 -4.00
CA GLN A 53 -4.13 -24.25 -3.15
C GLN A 53 -3.25 -23.07 -3.58
N THR A 54 -3.89 -21.95 -3.94
CA THR A 54 -3.24 -20.76 -4.49
C THR A 54 -3.47 -19.59 -3.54
N GLY A 55 -2.38 -19.08 -2.96
CA GLY A 55 -2.35 -17.85 -2.18
C GLY A 55 -1.89 -16.67 -3.00
N PHE A 56 -2.11 -15.45 -2.51
CA PHE A 56 -1.55 -14.23 -3.08
C PHE A 56 -0.90 -13.40 -1.98
N VAL A 57 0.35 -13.01 -2.20
CA VAL A 57 1.08 -12.08 -1.32
C VAL A 57 1.31 -10.78 -2.07
N VAL A 58 0.82 -9.66 -1.52
CA VAL A 58 1.10 -8.32 -2.04
C VAL A 58 2.59 -8.02 -1.83
N TRP A 59 3.29 -7.58 -2.86
CA TRP A 59 4.71 -7.24 -2.78
C TRP A 59 5.04 -5.80 -3.20
N SER A 60 4.16 -5.17 -3.99
CA SER A 60 4.32 -3.78 -4.43
C SER A 60 2.97 -3.08 -4.44
N VAL A 61 2.92 -1.88 -3.87
CA VAL A 61 1.75 -0.99 -3.92
C VAL A 61 2.20 0.41 -4.30
N GLN A 62 1.40 1.09 -5.10
CA GLN A 62 1.50 2.52 -5.35
C GLN A 62 0.12 3.15 -5.15
N LEU A 63 0.07 4.21 -4.37
CA LEU A 63 -1.09 5.07 -4.19
C LEU A 63 -0.73 6.47 -4.70
N LEU A 64 -1.57 7.01 -5.56
CA LEU A 64 -1.52 8.38 -6.06
C LEU A 64 -2.80 9.07 -5.60
N SER A 65 -2.66 10.07 -4.74
CA SER A 65 -3.82 10.78 -4.22
C SER A 65 -4.45 11.63 -5.31
N GLY A 66 -5.77 11.63 -5.31
CA GLY A 66 -6.60 12.45 -6.19
C GLY A 66 -6.69 13.88 -5.71
N ASP A 67 -7.84 14.51 -5.98
CA ASP A 67 -8.20 15.74 -5.29
C ASP A 67 -8.77 15.37 -3.91
N PRO A 68 -8.51 16.19 -2.85
CA PRO A 68 -8.92 15.83 -1.50
C PRO A 68 -10.43 15.63 -1.37
N VAL A 69 -10.83 14.58 -0.67
CA VAL A 69 -12.22 14.25 -0.34
C VAL A 69 -12.36 14.03 1.16
N GLY A 70 -13.25 14.78 1.79
CA GLY A 70 -13.57 14.72 3.21
C GLY A 70 -14.87 13.97 3.49
N TYR A 71 -15.07 13.65 4.77
CA TYR A 71 -16.26 12.93 5.25
C TYR A 71 -17.57 13.65 4.93
N PHE A 72 -17.59 14.98 4.96
CA PHE A 72 -18.80 15.79 4.75
C PHE A 72 -19.11 16.07 3.27
N ASP A 73 -18.28 15.59 2.34
CA ASP A 73 -18.43 15.91 0.92
C ASP A 73 -19.40 14.97 0.19
N ALA A 74 -19.60 13.74 0.69
CA ALA A 74 -20.47 12.74 0.04
C ALA A 74 -20.98 11.67 1.02
N ASP A 75 -22.12 11.06 0.70
CA ASP A 75 -22.68 9.91 1.43
C ASP A 75 -22.02 8.57 1.05
N SER A 76 -21.36 8.53 -0.12
CA SER A 76 -20.66 7.35 -0.62
C SER A 76 -19.44 7.72 -1.48
N LEU A 77 -18.52 6.77 -1.61
CA LEU A 77 -17.40 6.82 -2.54
C LEU A 77 -17.61 5.83 -3.68
N ASP A 78 -17.33 6.26 -4.90
CA ASP A 78 -17.32 5.41 -6.08
C ASP A 78 -16.01 4.64 -6.17
N VAL A 79 -16.09 3.30 -6.21
CA VAL A 79 -14.92 2.43 -6.35
C VAL A 79 -15.00 1.69 -7.68
N THR A 80 -13.98 1.86 -8.51
CA THR A 80 -13.78 1.07 -9.74
C THR A 80 -12.53 0.24 -9.62
N VAL A 81 -12.58 -1.01 -10.08
CA VAL A 81 -11.43 -1.92 -10.05
C VAL A 81 -11.31 -2.72 -11.32
N THR A 82 -10.06 -2.92 -11.75
CA THR A 82 -9.66 -3.85 -12.80
C THR A 82 -8.63 -4.82 -12.25
N GLY A 83 -8.58 -6.02 -12.81
CA GLY A 83 -7.63 -7.06 -12.47
C GLY A 83 -6.96 -7.59 -13.72
N ARG A 84 -5.68 -7.95 -13.61
CA ARG A 84 -4.93 -8.60 -14.69
C ARG A 84 -3.84 -9.51 -14.16
N VAL A 85 -3.53 -10.52 -14.95
CA VAL A 85 -2.37 -11.37 -14.74
C VAL A 85 -1.16 -10.75 -15.46
N ARG A 86 0.01 -10.77 -14.83
CA ARG A 86 1.27 -10.30 -15.41
C ARG A 86 2.33 -11.40 -15.42
N GLY A 87 3.38 -11.21 -16.23
CA GLY A 87 4.48 -12.17 -16.32
C GLY A 87 4.06 -13.56 -16.82
N GLY A 88 2.93 -13.64 -17.53
CA GLY A 88 2.30 -14.91 -17.94
C GLY A 88 1.75 -15.76 -16.79
N GLY A 89 1.42 -15.19 -15.64
CA GLY A 89 0.90 -15.93 -14.48
C GLY A 89 1.80 -15.91 -13.26
N THR A 90 2.91 -15.17 -13.29
CA THR A 90 3.80 -15.03 -12.12
C THR A 90 3.35 -13.92 -11.18
N GLN A 91 2.39 -13.10 -11.61
CA GLN A 91 1.88 -11.97 -10.85
C GLN A 91 0.39 -11.76 -11.13
N PHE A 92 -0.33 -11.27 -10.14
CA PHE A 92 -1.67 -10.71 -10.29
C PHE A 92 -1.60 -9.23 -9.89
N GLU A 93 -2.18 -8.36 -10.69
CA GLU A 93 -2.23 -6.93 -10.44
C GLU A 93 -3.67 -6.45 -10.40
N CYS A 94 -3.96 -5.57 -9.45
CA CYS A 94 -5.19 -4.80 -9.44
C CYS A 94 -4.91 -3.31 -9.55
N GLU A 95 -5.76 -2.60 -10.28
CA GLU A 95 -5.83 -1.15 -10.29
C GLU A 95 -7.20 -0.75 -9.74
N VAL A 96 -7.19 0.16 -8.78
CA VAL A 96 -8.37 0.63 -8.07
C VAL A 96 -8.42 2.15 -8.15
N GLU A 97 -9.57 2.68 -8.54
CA GLU A 97 -9.89 4.09 -8.42
C GLU A 97 -10.93 4.28 -7.31
N VAL A 98 -10.67 5.19 -6.38
CA VAL A 98 -11.62 5.65 -5.37
C VAL A 98 -11.93 7.11 -5.65
N ARG A 99 -13.19 7.42 -5.93
CA ARG A 99 -13.64 8.72 -6.41
C ARG A 99 -14.69 9.30 -5.46
N GLY A 100 -14.47 10.57 -5.09
CA GLY A 100 -15.46 11.39 -4.41
C GLY A 100 -16.45 12.04 -5.40
N PRO A 101 -17.26 13.00 -4.96
CA PRO A 101 -18.32 13.58 -5.80
C PRO A 101 -17.76 14.44 -6.95
N VAL A 102 -16.59 15.05 -6.77
CA VAL A 102 -15.93 15.94 -7.74
C VAL A 102 -14.42 15.69 -7.73
N GLY A 103 -13.78 15.93 -8.87
CA GLY A 103 -12.31 15.93 -8.98
C GLY A 103 -11.71 14.60 -9.44
N ARG A 104 -10.39 14.52 -9.34
CA ARG A 104 -9.59 13.36 -9.73
C ARG A 104 -9.69 12.27 -8.66
N ALA A 105 -9.85 11.03 -9.08
CA ALA A 105 -9.88 9.88 -8.20
C ALA A 105 -8.50 9.61 -7.58
N THR A 106 -8.50 9.14 -6.33
CA THR A 106 -7.34 8.49 -5.73
C THR A 106 -7.14 7.13 -6.41
N ARG A 107 -5.92 6.87 -6.87
CA ARG A 107 -5.58 5.67 -7.65
C ARG A 107 -4.63 4.80 -6.85
N LEU A 108 -4.93 3.52 -6.79
CA LEU A 108 -4.07 2.51 -6.20
C LEU A 108 -3.78 1.40 -7.20
N ARG A 109 -2.51 1.02 -7.31
CA ARG A 109 -2.07 -0.14 -8.06
C ARG A 109 -1.31 -1.07 -7.14
N ALA A 110 -1.76 -2.32 -7.02
CA ALA A 110 -1.10 -3.32 -6.20
C ALA A 110 -0.78 -4.57 -7.02
N CYS A 111 0.41 -5.12 -6.78
CA CYS A 111 0.88 -6.35 -7.40
C CYS A 111 1.10 -7.42 -6.35
N CYS A 112 0.60 -8.61 -6.65
CA CYS A 112 0.72 -9.81 -5.86
C CYS A 112 1.58 -10.84 -6.58
N VAL A 113 2.33 -11.62 -5.80
CA VAL A 113 2.94 -12.88 -6.26
C VAL A 113 2.01 -14.04 -5.85
N PRO A 114 1.63 -14.93 -6.78
CA PRO A 114 0.93 -16.15 -6.43
C PRO A 114 1.86 -17.12 -5.68
N LEU A 115 1.31 -17.78 -4.66
CA LEU A 115 1.96 -18.85 -3.92
C LEU A 115 1.27 -20.18 -4.19
N ARG A 116 2.06 -21.25 -4.36
CA ARG A 116 1.58 -22.62 -4.18
C ARG A 116 1.54 -22.91 -2.69
N LEU A 117 0.36 -23.12 -2.14
CA LEU A 117 0.16 -23.44 -0.73
C LEU A 117 0.46 -24.91 -0.48
N ASP A 118 1.00 -25.21 0.71
CA ASP A 118 1.29 -26.58 1.15
C ASP A 118 0.05 -27.33 1.68
N GLY A 119 -1.05 -26.61 1.92
CA GLY A 119 -2.30 -27.14 2.47
C GLY A 119 -2.41 -27.08 3.99
N GLY A 120 -1.41 -26.54 4.68
CA GLY A 120 -1.43 -26.32 6.13
C GLY A 120 -2.28 -25.13 6.56
N SER A 121 -2.69 -25.11 7.83
CA SER A 121 -3.49 -24.02 8.43
C SER A 121 -2.75 -22.68 8.47
N ALA A 122 -1.41 -22.69 8.44
CA ALA A 122 -0.57 -21.50 8.38
C ALA A 122 -0.58 -20.82 7.00
N LEU A 123 -1.22 -21.43 5.99
CA LEU A 123 -1.23 -20.97 4.60
C LEU A 123 0.19 -20.67 4.08
N ALA A 124 1.15 -21.50 4.49
CA ALA A 124 2.51 -21.40 4.00
C ALA A 124 2.58 -21.85 2.54
N GLY A 125 3.54 -21.30 1.80
CA GLY A 125 3.69 -21.60 0.39
C GLY A 125 4.94 -20.99 -0.23
N ALA A 126 5.23 -21.42 -1.46
CA ALA A 126 6.34 -20.92 -2.24
C ALA A 126 5.83 -20.17 -3.48
N PRO A 127 6.54 -19.12 -3.95
CA PRO A 127 6.21 -18.44 -5.19
C PRO A 127 6.01 -19.42 -6.35
N ALA A 128 4.90 -19.30 -7.05
CA ALA A 128 4.57 -20.17 -8.18
C ALA A 128 3.78 -19.41 -9.24
N ARG A 129 3.86 -19.90 -10.48
CA ARG A 129 2.95 -19.47 -11.54
C ARG A 129 1.55 -19.98 -11.23
N LEU A 130 0.53 -19.19 -11.57
CA LEU A 130 -0.86 -19.64 -11.59
C LEU A 130 -1.01 -20.90 -12.45
N SER A 131 -1.85 -21.84 -12.00
CA SER A 131 -2.11 -23.08 -12.73
C SER A 131 -2.85 -22.79 -14.05
N PRO A 132 -2.77 -23.68 -15.06
CA PRO A 132 -3.53 -23.52 -16.30
C PRO A 132 -5.04 -23.35 -16.08
N GLU A 133 -5.59 -24.06 -15.08
CA GLU A 133 -6.98 -23.95 -14.68
C GLU A 133 -7.31 -22.54 -14.17
N VAL A 134 -6.51 -21.99 -13.24
CA VAL A 134 -6.73 -20.63 -12.74
C VAL A 134 -6.52 -19.60 -13.85
N MET A 135 -5.52 -19.79 -14.71
CA MET A 135 -5.26 -18.94 -15.87
C MET A 135 -6.44 -18.90 -16.84
N SER A 136 -7.19 -20.01 -16.99
CA SER A 136 -8.34 -20.08 -17.89
C SER A 136 -9.54 -19.23 -17.46
N ALA A 137 -9.55 -18.74 -16.21
CA ALA A 137 -10.58 -17.82 -15.71
C ALA A 137 -10.37 -16.36 -16.15
N PHE A 138 -9.21 -16.05 -16.75
CA PHE A 138 -8.86 -14.71 -17.25
C PHE A 138 -9.04 -14.63 -18.76
N LEU A 139 -9.48 -13.47 -19.24
CA LEU A 139 -9.55 -13.18 -20.68
C LEU A 139 -8.15 -12.94 -21.25
N ALA A 140 -7.99 -13.13 -22.56
CA ALA A 140 -6.69 -12.98 -23.22
C ALA A 140 -6.09 -11.57 -23.05
N ASP A 141 -6.91 -10.53 -23.04
CA ASP A 141 -6.49 -9.14 -22.82
C ASP A 141 -6.33 -8.74 -21.35
N GLU A 142 -6.65 -9.65 -20.43
CA GLU A 142 -6.33 -9.55 -19.00
C GLU A 142 -5.01 -10.24 -18.65
N ILE A 143 -4.31 -10.83 -19.64
CA ILE A 143 -3.04 -11.53 -19.45
C ILE A 143 -1.94 -10.74 -20.18
N GLU A 144 -1.06 -10.10 -19.40
CA GLU A 144 0.13 -9.45 -19.93
C GLU A 144 1.38 -10.32 -19.71
N THR A 145 2.19 -10.47 -20.77
CA THR A 145 3.43 -11.27 -20.73
C THR A 145 4.53 -10.59 -19.91
N ARG A 146 4.53 -9.26 -19.83
CA ARG A 146 5.55 -8.49 -19.12
C ARG A 146 5.24 -8.43 -17.62
N PRO A 147 6.20 -8.81 -16.74
CA PRO A 147 6.03 -8.64 -15.31
C PRO A 147 6.04 -7.15 -14.94
N HIS A 148 5.40 -6.82 -13.83
CA HIS A 148 5.58 -5.56 -13.13
C HIS A 148 6.95 -5.53 -12.45
N LEU A 149 7.61 -4.37 -12.55
CA LEU A 149 8.83 -4.05 -11.83
C LEU A 149 8.52 -2.84 -10.93
N SER A 150 8.75 -2.99 -9.62
CA SER A 150 8.49 -1.90 -8.69
C SER A 150 9.45 -0.73 -8.96
N PRO A 151 8.96 0.50 -9.07
CA PRO A 151 9.82 1.68 -9.19
C PRO A 151 10.46 2.06 -7.85
N LEU A 152 10.02 1.48 -6.73
CA LEU A 152 10.41 1.90 -5.38
C LEU A 152 11.93 1.82 -5.14
N PRO A 153 12.67 0.75 -5.52
CA PRO A 153 14.11 0.70 -5.28
C PRO A 153 14.87 1.87 -5.93
N ALA A 154 14.54 2.19 -7.18
CA ALA A 154 15.14 3.31 -7.90
C ALA A 154 14.73 4.66 -7.29
N LEU A 155 13.46 4.81 -6.88
CA LEU A 155 12.97 6.01 -6.21
C LEU A 155 13.68 6.24 -4.87
N ARG A 156 13.81 5.19 -4.03
CA ARG A 156 14.56 5.23 -2.77
C ARG A 156 16.00 5.68 -3.01
N ALA A 157 16.70 5.05 -3.95
CA ALA A 157 18.07 5.42 -4.28
C ALA A 157 18.19 6.89 -4.72
N ALA A 158 17.24 7.38 -5.51
CA ALA A 158 17.23 8.77 -5.97
C ALA A 158 16.93 9.78 -4.84
N ILE A 159 16.08 9.44 -3.87
CA ILE A 159 15.79 10.29 -2.71
C ILE A 159 16.98 10.28 -1.75
N VAL A 160 17.51 9.11 -1.40
CA VAL A 160 18.63 8.98 -0.45
C VAL A 160 19.91 9.59 -1.04
N GLY A 161 20.20 9.36 -2.32
CA GLY A 161 21.42 9.87 -2.96
C GLY A 161 21.37 11.35 -3.37
N GLY A 162 20.18 11.95 -3.50
CA GLY A 162 20.02 13.31 -4.01
C GLY A 162 19.17 14.25 -3.13
N GLY A 163 18.62 13.77 -2.02
CA GLY A 163 17.82 14.54 -1.07
C GLY A 163 18.66 15.03 0.09
N ALA A 164 18.30 16.19 0.64
CA ALA A 164 18.89 16.67 1.89
C ALA A 164 18.14 16.02 3.07
N GLU A 165 18.84 15.21 3.86
CA GLU A 165 18.28 14.65 5.10
C GLU A 165 17.92 15.79 6.06
N LEU A 166 16.68 15.79 6.54
CA LEU A 166 16.16 16.79 7.48
C LEU A 166 16.18 16.23 8.90
N ALA A 167 15.60 15.04 9.08
CA ALA A 167 15.47 14.38 10.36
C ALA A 167 15.37 12.87 10.20
N ARG A 168 15.76 12.13 11.23
CA ARG A 168 15.65 10.68 11.29
C ARG A 168 15.15 10.26 12.66
N GLY A 169 14.25 9.30 12.70
CA GLY A 169 13.69 8.75 13.93
C GLY A 169 13.43 7.26 13.83
N ARG A 170 13.25 6.62 14.98
CA ARG A 170 12.93 5.20 15.09
C ARG A 170 11.78 5.03 16.08
N THR A 171 10.71 4.36 15.63
CA THR A 171 9.54 4.07 16.47
C THR A 171 9.35 2.56 16.57
N PRO A 172 9.41 1.97 17.78
CA PRO A 172 9.19 0.54 17.97
C PRO A 172 7.71 0.18 17.80
N PHE A 173 7.43 -1.06 17.43
CA PHE A 173 6.08 -1.62 17.37
C PHE A 173 6.07 -3.11 17.70
N VAL A 174 4.88 -3.62 18.01
CA VAL A 174 4.59 -5.05 18.15
C VAL A 174 3.36 -5.37 17.32
N ILE A 175 3.38 -6.46 16.56
CA ILE A 175 2.21 -6.90 15.79
C ILE A 175 1.23 -7.62 16.70
N HIS A 176 -0.03 -7.17 16.70
CA HIS A 176 -1.12 -7.77 17.43
C HIS A 176 -2.17 -8.36 16.48
N ARG A 177 -3.02 -9.25 17.02
CA ARG A 177 -3.97 -10.04 16.21
C ARG A 177 -4.93 -9.21 15.37
N HIS A 178 -5.35 -8.03 15.82
CA HIS A 178 -6.24 -7.16 15.05
C HIS A 178 -5.57 -6.54 13.80
N GLN A 179 -4.24 -6.63 13.72
CA GLN A 179 -3.42 -6.19 12.59
C GLN A 179 -3.07 -7.36 11.67
N CYS A 180 -3.52 -8.59 11.95
CA CYS A 180 -3.19 -9.76 11.15
C CYS A 180 -4.34 -10.19 10.22
N GLU A 181 -3.98 -10.86 9.12
CA GLU A 181 -4.87 -11.71 8.32
C GLU A 181 -5.05 -13.09 8.98
N ILE A 182 -5.84 -13.95 8.33
CA ILE A 182 -6.24 -15.28 8.85
C ILE A 182 -5.08 -16.24 9.16
N ALA A 183 -3.87 -15.96 8.66
CA ALA A 183 -2.67 -16.77 8.87
C ALA A 183 -1.75 -16.23 9.98
N ASP A 184 -2.26 -15.36 10.87
CA ASP A 184 -1.48 -14.62 11.87
C ASP A 184 -0.30 -13.82 11.27
N GLN A 185 -0.33 -13.58 9.96
CA GLN A 185 0.56 -12.67 9.23
C GLN A 185 -0.02 -11.28 9.24
N TRP A 186 0.81 -10.25 9.37
CA TRP A 186 0.34 -8.86 9.30
C TRP A 186 -0.48 -8.58 8.02
N PHE A 187 -1.52 -7.78 8.17
CA PHE A 187 -2.32 -7.29 7.07
C PHE A 187 -1.58 -6.13 6.41
N TRP A 188 -1.24 -6.25 5.14
CA TRP A 188 -0.32 -5.32 4.46
C TRP A 188 -0.67 -3.81 4.58
N PRO A 189 -1.94 -3.34 4.69
CA PRO A 189 -2.22 -1.94 4.95
C PRO A 189 -1.68 -1.46 6.30
N GLU A 190 -1.39 -2.36 7.24
CA GLU A 190 -0.73 -2.02 8.49
C GLU A 190 0.67 -1.44 8.27
N ALA A 191 1.38 -1.86 7.21
CA ALA A 191 2.66 -1.25 6.86
C ALA A 191 2.52 0.26 6.58
N VAL A 192 1.40 0.66 5.98
CA VAL A 192 1.06 2.08 5.72
C VAL A 192 0.71 2.78 7.03
N SER A 193 -0.11 2.15 7.88
CA SER A 193 -0.45 2.66 9.21
C SER A 193 0.79 2.97 10.05
N LEU A 194 1.72 2.02 10.13
CA LEU A 194 2.99 2.14 10.86
C LEU A 194 3.91 3.22 10.27
N ALA A 195 3.96 3.34 8.94
CA ALA A 195 4.71 4.41 8.28
C ALA A 195 4.14 5.80 8.61
N CYS A 196 2.82 5.97 8.46
CA CYS A 196 2.13 7.22 8.75
C CYS A 196 2.26 7.62 10.22
N SER A 197 2.07 6.70 11.18
CA SER A 197 2.22 7.02 12.59
C SER A 197 3.66 7.42 12.95
N THR A 198 4.65 6.75 12.35
CA THR A 198 6.07 7.09 12.56
C THR A 198 6.44 8.44 11.96
N ARG A 199 5.85 8.82 10.81
CA ARG A 199 5.95 10.19 10.28
C ARG A 199 5.46 11.20 11.31
N GLU A 200 4.29 10.98 11.89
CA GLU A 200 3.69 11.91 12.85
C GLU A 200 4.52 12.04 14.12
N GLU A 201 5.06 10.92 14.63
CA GLU A 201 5.99 10.93 15.76
C GLU A 201 7.28 11.68 15.45
N LEU A 202 7.85 11.49 14.24
CA LEU A 202 9.04 12.22 13.81
C LEU A 202 8.76 13.73 13.69
N VAL A 203 7.61 14.12 13.12
CA VAL A 203 7.21 15.52 13.04
C VAL A 203 6.99 16.10 14.44
N ARG A 204 6.30 15.39 15.33
CA ARG A 204 6.06 15.81 16.72
C ARG A 204 7.38 16.07 17.46
N ALA A 205 8.39 15.23 17.26
CA ALA A 205 9.69 15.37 17.91
C ALA A 205 10.55 16.51 17.33
N GLU A 206 10.45 16.76 16.01
CA GLU A 206 11.45 17.58 15.31
C GLU A 206 10.91 18.90 14.72
N ALA A 207 9.59 19.13 14.71
CA ALA A 207 8.97 20.27 14.04
C ALA A 207 9.35 21.64 14.64
N GLU A 208 9.72 21.71 15.92
CA GLU A 208 10.21 22.95 16.52
C GLU A 208 11.58 23.36 15.93
N ARG A 209 12.48 22.38 15.80
CA ARG A 209 13.81 22.57 15.22
C ARG A 209 13.78 22.68 13.70
N ILE A 210 12.87 21.97 13.05
CA ILE A 210 12.71 21.92 11.59
C ILE A 210 11.25 22.22 11.24
N PRO A 211 10.86 23.51 11.19
CA PRO A 211 9.49 23.93 10.92
C PRO A 211 8.89 23.35 9.63
N ARG A 212 9.72 23.07 8.62
CA ARG A 212 9.30 22.47 7.34
C ARG A 212 8.60 21.13 7.51
N LEU A 213 8.90 20.36 8.55
CA LEU A 213 8.26 19.07 8.80
C LEU A 213 6.75 19.21 9.08
N ARG A 214 6.29 20.37 9.56
CA ARG A 214 4.85 20.63 9.79
C ARG A 214 4.00 20.51 8.54
N LEU A 215 4.58 20.70 7.35
CA LEU A 215 3.90 20.51 6.07
C LEU A 215 3.24 19.12 5.99
N ALA A 216 3.91 18.10 6.53
CA ALA A 216 3.44 16.73 6.54
C ALA A 216 2.15 16.52 7.35
N MET A 217 1.82 17.44 8.26
CA MET A 217 0.59 17.42 9.08
C MET A 217 -0.51 18.32 8.53
N GLN A 218 -0.20 19.13 7.52
CA GLN A 218 -1.07 20.17 6.99
C GLN A 218 -1.53 19.89 5.55
N THR A 219 -0.88 18.93 4.89
CA THR A 219 -1.17 18.57 3.51
C THR A 219 -1.33 17.06 3.38
N PRO A 220 -2.27 16.60 2.55
CA PRO A 220 -2.40 15.18 2.27
C PRO A 220 -1.14 14.64 1.58
N VAL A 221 -0.84 13.38 1.82
CA VAL A 221 0.19 12.65 1.07
C VAL A 221 -0.23 12.67 -0.39
N GLY A 222 0.65 13.09 -1.31
CA GLY A 222 0.33 13.11 -2.75
C GLY A 222 0.64 11.78 -3.44
N ARG A 223 1.62 11.05 -2.93
CA ARG A 223 2.01 9.73 -3.44
C ARG A 223 2.61 8.88 -2.33
N LEU A 224 2.21 7.62 -2.29
CA LEU A 224 2.77 6.59 -1.42
C LEU A 224 3.20 5.40 -2.27
N ASP A 225 4.44 4.94 -2.11
CA ASP A 225 4.91 3.68 -2.68
C ASP A 225 5.29 2.73 -1.54
N LEU A 226 4.93 1.45 -1.65
CA LEU A 226 5.23 0.41 -0.68
C LEU A 226 5.84 -0.80 -1.39
N LEU A 227 6.87 -1.38 -0.78
CA LEU A 227 7.50 -2.63 -1.17
C LEU A 227 7.53 -3.55 0.04
N LEU A 228 6.97 -4.75 -0.09
CA LEU A 228 6.91 -5.76 0.95
C LEU A 228 7.83 -6.91 0.55
N SER A 229 8.87 -7.13 1.34
CA SER A 229 9.87 -8.17 1.08
C SER A 229 9.64 -9.40 1.95
N ARG A 230 9.28 -9.19 3.22
CA ARG A 230 9.05 -10.25 4.22
C ARG A 230 7.87 -9.86 5.13
N PRO A 231 7.06 -10.82 5.57
CA PRO A 231 5.98 -10.52 6.51
C PRO A 231 6.51 -10.33 7.94
N PHE A 232 5.68 -9.66 8.75
CA PHE A 232 5.70 -9.83 10.20
C PHE A 232 4.58 -10.78 10.63
N TYR A 233 4.79 -11.49 11.73
CA TYR A 233 3.81 -12.40 12.33
C TYR A 233 3.29 -11.87 13.66
N LEU A 234 2.24 -12.49 14.18
CA LEU A 234 1.68 -12.18 15.49
C LEU A 234 2.77 -12.18 16.57
N PHE A 235 2.84 -11.09 17.33
CA PHE A 235 3.83 -10.80 18.36
C PHE A 235 5.27 -10.59 17.88
N ASP A 236 5.52 -10.55 16.57
CA ASP A 236 6.80 -10.05 16.09
C ASP A 236 6.98 -8.60 16.57
N GLU A 237 8.16 -8.34 17.11
CA GLU A 237 8.62 -7.00 17.45
C GLU A 237 9.41 -6.41 16.28
N GLY A 238 9.28 -5.10 16.13
CA GLY A 238 9.98 -4.38 15.07
C GLY A 238 10.13 -2.91 15.39
N ALA A 239 10.67 -2.19 14.42
CA ALA A 239 10.64 -0.74 14.43
C ALA A 239 10.51 -0.20 13.01
N VAL A 240 9.92 0.99 12.91
CA VAL A 240 9.97 1.79 11.70
C VAL A 240 11.08 2.80 11.86
N VAL A 241 12.09 2.74 10.98
CA VAL A 241 13.09 3.79 10.86
C VAL A 241 12.63 4.74 9.77
N SER A 242 12.32 5.98 10.15
CA SER A 242 11.83 7.00 9.22
C SER A 242 12.86 8.09 9.06
N THR A 243 13.14 8.44 7.81
CA THR A 243 14.02 9.56 7.47
C THR A 243 13.27 10.53 6.58
N ALA A 244 13.20 11.80 7.01
CA ALA A 244 12.61 12.90 6.26
C ALA A 244 13.68 13.55 5.37
N TYR A 245 13.34 13.80 4.12
CA TYR A 245 14.20 14.42 3.11
C TYR A 245 13.53 15.63 2.47
N GLY A 246 14.32 16.67 2.23
CA GLY A 246 14.01 17.67 1.21
C GLY A 246 14.53 17.17 -0.14
N TRP A 247 13.63 16.83 -1.08
CA TRP A 247 14.01 16.28 -2.37
C TRP A 247 13.22 16.92 -3.52
N ARG A 248 13.93 17.53 -4.48
CA ARG A 248 13.32 18.21 -5.65
C ARG A 248 12.21 19.20 -5.26
N GLY A 249 12.46 20.00 -4.22
CA GLY A 249 11.49 20.97 -3.69
C GLY A 249 10.36 20.37 -2.84
N ARG A 250 10.26 19.05 -2.72
CA ARG A 250 9.22 18.36 -1.97
C ARG A 250 9.73 17.85 -0.64
N LEU A 251 8.80 17.59 0.27
CA LEU A 251 9.06 16.80 1.47
C LEU A 251 8.77 15.33 1.15
N ALA A 252 9.74 14.46 1.42
CA ALA A 252 9.59 13.02 1.26
C ALA A 252 10.00 12.32 2.55
N PHE A 253 9.33 11.23 2.90
CA PHE A 253 9.73 10.35 3.98
C PHE A 253 10.05 8.98 3.40
N VAL A 254 11.16 8.38 3.84
CA VAL A 254 11.51 6.99 3.57
C VAL A 254 11.40 6.23 4.88
N HIS A 255 10.56 5.21 4.90
CA HIS A 255 10.27 4.37 6.05
C HIS A 255 10.79 2.96 5.81
N GLU A 256 11.58 2.46 6.74
CA GLU A 256 12.16 1.12 6.70
C GLU A 256 11.62 0.34 7.90
N LEU A 257 10.79 -0.66 7.64
CA LEU A 257 10.22 -1.52 8.66
C LEU A 257 11.17 -2.70 8.87
N VAL A 258 11.83 -2.72 10.03
CA VAL A 258 12.86 -3.71 10.38
C VAL A 258 12.40 -4.57 11.54
N GLY A 259 12.76 -5.86 11.53
CA GLY A 259 12.53 -6.76 12.67
C GLY A 259 13.57 -6.57 13.77
N THR A 260 13.29 -7.09 14.96
CA THR A 260 14.27 -7.17 16.07
C THR A 260 15.09 -8.47 16.05
N GLU A 261 14.60 -9.50 15.36
CA GLU A 261 15.23 -10.82 15.30
C GLU A 261 16.25 -10.96 14.16
N GLY A 262 17.47 -11.37 14.51
CA GLY A 262 18.56 -11.65 13.58
C GLY A 262 19.26 -10.38 13.08
N GLY A 263 20.58 -10.37 12.99
CA GLY A 263 21.40 -9.24 12.50
C GLY A 263 21.21 -8.90 11.01
N ASP A 264 20.03 -9.16 10.46
CA ASP A 264 19.62 -8.73 9.13
C ASP A 264 19.20 -7.26 9.20
N ASP A 265 20.09 -6.38 8.75
CA ASP A 265 19.79 -4.96 8.53
C ASP A 265 18.79 -4.72 7.38
N GLU A 266 18.35 -5.77 6.68
CA GLU A 266 17.45 -5.65 5.54
C GLU A 266 15.98 -5.41 5.96
N PRO A 267 15.36 -4.30 5.53
CA PRO A 267 13.98 -4.00 5.86
C PRO A 267 13.02 -5.07 5.32
N ARG A 268 12.09 -5.50 6.17
CA ARG A 268 10.99 -6.39 5.80
C ARG A 268 10.00 -5.69 4.88
N ALA A 269 9.83 -4.37 5.04
CA ALA A 269 9.10 -3.53 4.11
C ALA A 269 9.71 -2.13 4.02
N VAL A 270 9.50 -1.46 2.89
CA VAL A 270 9.89 -0.07 2.68
C VAL A 270 8.70 0.70 2.16
N ALA A 271 8.38 1.83 2.81
CA ALA A 271 7.39 2.79 2.33
C ALA A 271 8.05 4.13 2.00
N ILE A 272 7.53 4.84 1.01
CA ILE A 272 7.93 6.20 0.67
C ILE A 272 6.68 7.06 0.59
N GLU A 273 6.59 8.08 1.45
CA GLU A 273 5.56 9.12 1.37
C GLU A 273 6.15 10.36 0.68
N GLN A 274 5.43 10.91 -0.29
CA GLN A 274 5.79 12.16 -0.96
C GLN A 274 4.65 13.16 -0.82
N PHE A 275 4.95 14.31 -0.26
CA PHE A 275 4.02 15.42 -0.14
C PHE A 275 4.14 16.31 -1.38
N ALA A 276 3.02 16.89 -1.79
CA ALA A 276 3.04 17.92 -2.82
C ALA A 276 4.00 19.05 -2.39
N PRO A 277 4.60 19.80 -3.35
CA PRO A 277 5.27 21.04 -2.99
C PRO A 277 4.30 21.88 -2.17
N ALA A 278 4.76 22.48 -1.07
CA ALA A 278 3.96 23.49 -0.42
C ALA A 278 3.53 24.50 -1.49
N PRO A 279 2.25 24.91 -1.56
CA PRO A 279 1.96 26.15 -2.26
C PRO A 279 2.90 27.23 -1.69
N GLU A 280 3.37 28.18 -2.49
CA GLU A 280 4.14 29.30 -1.96
C GLU A 280 3.25 30.05 -0.97
N TRP A 281 3.38 29.77 0.34
CA TRP A 281 2.73 30.55 1.37
C TRP A 281 3.51 31.85 1.50
N THR A 282 3.10 32.87 0.73
CA THR A 282 3.45 34.26 1.00
C THR A 282 2.78 34.66 2.31
N TRP A 283 3.57 34.79 3.37
CA TRP A 283 3.14 35.55 4.53
C TRP A 283 3.09 37.03 4.12
N ASN A 284 1.88 37.59 4.08
CA ASN A 284 1.67 39.03 4.26
C ASN A 284 1.16 39.26 5.67
#